data_AF-A0AA39Q226-F1
#
_entry.id   AF-A0AA39Q226-F1
#
_cell.length_a   1.000
_cell.length_b   1.000
_cell.length_c   1.000
_cell.angle_alpha   90.00
_cell.angle_beta   90.00
_cell.angle_gamma   90.00
#
_symmetry.space_group_name_H-M   'P 1'
#
loop_
_entity.id
_entity.type
_entity.pdbx_description
1 polymer ?
#
loop_
_entity_poly.entity_id
_entity_poly.type
_entity_poly.pdbx_seq_one_letter_code
_entity_poly.pdbx_strand_id
1 'polypeptide(L)'
;MQRVTFVPMAQNCPSVAELLDGVKSLTRKSDGGTFQTAWSDSFPDAFHCCEQGGFIYVDFPVPSKVTRAWITRAPKGQTMNQRTVGPNASIDLNNPGIVMDKVILAANFHTHPLSTDVGGGQEPSRADMDNAYVRGVPGIVVSRRGVYSYGPERRTSVSNPKGYPGPVTPPAIPGWVLARRADPDRTDCPPWTVEKQWPEGTGRATADAFVENEATDDKGGEPDVIYVEWSNEGVVYGKPLAESCGADE
;
A
#
# COMPACT_ATOMS: atom_id res chain seq x y z
N MET A 1 -19.37 -47.06 2.90
CA MET A 1 -19.53 -45.67 2.40
C MET A 1 -18.27 -44.89 2.75
N GLN A 2 -17.40 -44.61 1.77
CA GLN A 2 -16.28 -43.70 1.98
C GLN A 2 -16.80 -42.26 1.98
N ARG A 3 -16.60 -41.52 3.07
CA ARG A 3 -16.81 -40.07 3.09
C ARG A 3 -15.76 -39.45 2.18
N VAL A 4 -16.18 -38.99 1.00
CA VAL A 4 -15.37 -38.11 0.18
C VAL A 4 -15.35 -36.76 0.89
N THR A 5 -14.29 -36.52 1.65
CA THR A 5 -14.03 -35.20 2.24
C THR A 5 -13.61 -34.30 1.09
N PHE A 6 -14.57 -33.54 0.55
CA PHE A 6 -14.26 -32.45 -0.36
C PHE A 6 -13.44 -31.44 0.44
N VAL A 7 -12.12 -31.42 0.25
CA VAL A 7 -11.27 -30.35 0.78
C VAL A 7 -11.41 -29.22 -0.25
N PRO A 8 -12.16 -28.14 0.03
CA PRO A 8 -12.26 -27.02 -0.90
C PRO A 8 -10.86 -26.45 -1.11
N MET A 9 -10.32 -26.68 -2.31
CA MET A 9 -9.01 -26.19 -2.71
C MET A 9 -9.05 -24.66 -2.84
N ALA A 10 -8.18 -23.97 -2.07
CA ALA A 10 -7.49 -22.71 -2.37
C ALA A 10 -8.24 -21.51 -3.01
N GLN A 11 -9.57 -21.53 -3.18
CA GLN A 11 -10.38 -20.39 -3.63
C GLN A 11 -10.66 -19.38 -2.51
N ASN A 12 -10.07 -19.57 -1.33
CA ASN A 12 -10.49 -18.87 -0.11
C ASN A 12 -9.78 -17.54 0.11
N CYS A 13 -9.06 -16.95 -0.83
CA CYS A 13 -8.50 -15.60 -0.65
C CYS A 13 -8.88 -14.71 -1.83
N PRO A 14 -9.20 -13.43 -1.57
CA PRO A 14 -9.64 -12.53 -2.62
C PRO A 14 -8.49 -12.25 -3.60
N SER A 15 -8.83 -12.05 -4.87
CA SER A 15 -7.87 -11.48 -5.82
C SER A 15 -7.68 -10.00 -5.55
N VAL A 16 -6.62 -9.43 -6.12
CA VAL A 16 -6.46 -7.97 -6.11
C VAL A 16 -7.66 -7.28 -6.74
N ALA A 17 -8.22 -7.81 -7.83
CA ALA A 17 -9.41 -7.25 -8.46
C ALA A 17 -10.61 -7.22 -7.51
N GLU A 18 -10.87 -8.33 -6.79
CA GLU A 18 -11.95 -8.41 -5.81
C GLU A 18 -11.73 -7.47 -4.62
N LEU A 19 -10.48 -7.31 -4.15
CA LEU A 19 -10.14 -6.34 -3.11
C LEU A 19 -10.43 -4.91 -3.58
N LEU A 20 -9.97 -4.54 -4.77
CA LEU A 20 -10.16 -3.20 -5.34
C LEU A 20 -11.63 -2.86 -5.59
N ASP A 21 -12.42 -3.85 -5.99
CA ASP A 21 -13.84 -3.67 -6.29
C ASP A 21 -14.71 -3.68 -5.03
N GLY A 22 -14.40 -4.57 -4.08
CA GLY A 22 -15.19 -4.81 -2.88
C GLY A 22 -14.85 -3.89 -1.71
N VAL A 23 -13.57 -3.56 -1.51
CA VAL A 23 -13.08 -2.80 -0.34
C VAL A 23 -12.92 -1.34 -0.70
N LYS A 24 -14.03 -0.58 -0.60
CA LYS A 24 -14.04 0.83 -0.99
C LYS A 24 -13.04 1.69 -0.21
N SER A 25 -12.72 1.36 1.04
CA SER A 25 -11.72 2.10 1.84
C SER A 25 -10.30 2.05 1.28
N LEU A 26 -10.00 1.17 0.31
CA LEU A 26 -8.71 1.18 -0.39
C LEU A 26 -8.60 2.38 -1.35
N THR A 27 -9.70 2.69 -2.05
CA THR A 27 -9.71 3.60 -3.22
C THR A 27 -10.63 4.81 -3.07
N ARG A 28 -11.37 4.93 -1.97
CA ARG A 28 -12.36 6.01 -1.76
C ARG A 28 -11.71 7.39 -1.76
N LYS A 29 -12.37 8.35 -2.43
CA LYS A 29 -11.89 9.73 -2.60
C LYS A 29 -12.27 10.67 -1.46
N SER A 30 -13.49 10.55 -0.96
CA SER A 30 -14.08 11.52 -0.03
C SER A 30 -13.36 11.62 1.32
N ASP A 31 -12.65 10.58 1.74
CA ASP A 31 -11.97 10.48 3.04
C ASP A 31 -10.47 10.17 2.93
N GLY A 32 -9.89 10.29 1.73
CA GLY A 32 -8.49 9.92 1.51
C GLY A 32 -8.27 8.44 1.77
N GLY A 33 -8.89 7.58 0.96
CA GLY A 33 -8.73 6.13 1.02
C GLY A 33 -7.27 5.70 1.09
N THR A 34 -7.04 4.47 1.54
CA THR A 34 -5.70 3.95 1.89
C THR A 34 -4.61 4.29 0.88
N PHE A 35 -4.89 4.10 -0.40
CA PHE A 35 -3.92 4.38 -1.46
C PHE A 35 -3.68 5.86 -1.68
N GLN A 36 -4.70 6.71 -1.56
CA GLN A 36 -4.48 8.15 -1.63
C GLN A 36 -3.68 8.64 -0.43
N THR A 37 -3.95 8.16 0.77
CA THR A 37 -3.19 8.61 1.95
C THR A 37 -1.74 8.15 1.85
N ALA A 38 -1.47 6.91 1.46
CA ALA A 38 -0.10 6.45 1.19
C ALA A 38 0.58 7.26 0.07
N TRP A 39 -0.14 7.55 -1.01
CA TRP A 39 0.37 8.40 -2.09
C TRP A 39 0.71 9.81 -1.58
N SER A 40 -0.16 10.42 -0.79
CA SER A 40 0.05 11.76 -0.24
C SER A 40 1.22 11.79 0.76
N ASP A 41 1.35 10.74 1.57
CA ASP A 41 2.47 10.55 2.50
C ASP A 41 3.80 10.29 1.78
N SER A 42 3.76 9.93 0.49
CA SER A 42 4.95 9.76 -0.35
C SER A 42 5.63 11.08 -0.68
N PHE A 43 4.99 12.23 -0.42
CA PHE A 43 5.50 13.58 -0.69
C PHE A 43 5.49 14.43 0.60
N PRO A 44 6.41 14.18 1.54
CA PRO A 44 6.46 14.94 2.80
C PRO A 44 6.65 16.46 2.57
N ASP A 45 7.42 16.81 1.55
CA ASP A 45 7.62 18.17 1.06
C ASP A 45 7.85 18.18 -0.46
N ALA A 46 8.07 19.37 -1.01
CA ALA A 46 8.20 19.58 -2.45
C ALA A 46 9.43 18.88 -3.05
N PHE A 47 10.53 18.73 -2.30
CA PHE A 47 11.81 18.26 -2.83
C PHE A 47 12.06 16.77 -2.55
N HIS A 48 11.33 16.20 -1.59
CA HIS A 48 11.50 14.82 -1.16
C HIS A 48 10.29 13.96 -1.52
N CYS A 49 10.59 12.74 -1.98
CA CYS A 49 9.59 11.70 -2.08
C CYS A 49 10.15 10.35 -1.62
N CYS A 50 9.25 9.49 -1.15
CA CYS A 50 9.56 8.18 -0.60
C CYS A 50 8.43 7.19 -0.92
N GLU A 51 8.78 5.92 -1.15
CA GLU A 51 7.77 4.87 -1.39
C GLU A 51 7.02 4.56 -0.09
N GLN A 52 5.72 4.80 -0.02
CA GLN A 52 4.89 4.44 1.13
C GLN A 52 4.26 3.08 0.89
N GLY A 53 4.04 2.29 1.93
CA GLY A 53 3.46 0.96 1.74
C GLY A 53 2.78 0.40 2.96
N GLY A 54 2.40 -0.87 2.85
CA GLY A 54 1.68 -1.57 3.89
C GLY A 54 1.21 -2.97 3.52
N PHE A 55 0.43 -3.52 4.44
CA PHE A 55 -0.18 -4.83 4.34
C PHE A 55 -1.70 -4.69 4.38
N ILE A 56 -2.37 -5.52 3.57
CA ILE A 56 -3.82 -5.60 3.47
C ILE A 56 -4.25 -6.94 4.03
N TYR A 57 -5.01 -6.91 5.11
CA TYR A 57 -5.61 -8.08 5.73
C TYR A 57 -7.12 -8.11 5.48
N VAL A 58 -7.72 -9.31 5.47
CA VAL A 58 -9.18 -9.51 5.38
C VAL A 58 -9.66 -10.47 6.46
N ASP A 59 -10.98 -10.57 6.66
CA ASP A 59 -11.61 -11.46 7.63
C ASP A 59 -11.17 -12.91 7.37
N PHE A 60 -10.94 -13.69 8.44
CA PHE A 60 -10.68 -15.12 8.36
C PHE A 60 -11.64 -15.90 9.28
N PRO A 61 -12.43 -16.86 8.76
CA PRO A 61 -12.46 -17.35 7.38
C PRO A 61 -12.89 -16.28 6.38
N VAL A 62 -12.34 -16.34 5.17
CA VAL A 62 -12.59 -15.32 4.14
C VAL A 62 -14.05 -15.38 3.69
N PRO A 63 -14.77 -14.25 3.70
CA PRO A 63 -16.15 -14.21 3.25
C PRO A 63 -16.25 -14.39 1.73
N SER A 64 -17.39 -14.87 1.25
CA SER A 64 -17.66 -15.01 -0.19
C SER A 64 -17.56 -13.69 -0.96
N LYS A 65 -17.82 -12.57 -0.28
CA LYS A 65 -17.62 -11.22 -0.80
C LYS A 65 -16.85 -10.40 0.22
N VAL A 66 -15.65 -9.97 -0.16
CA VAL A 66 -14.83 -9.10 0.67
C VAL A 66 -15.29 -7.66 0.53
N THR A 67 -15.78 -7.06 1.60
CA THR A 67 -16.24 -5.66 1.64
C THR A 67 -15.44 -4.79 2.60
N ARG A 68 -14.57 -5.42 3.40
CA ARG A 68 -13.77 -4.80 4.44
C ARG A 68 -12.35 -5.37 4.41
N ALA A 69 -11.38 -4.51 4.67
CA ALA A 69 -10.00 -4.88 4.92
C ALA A 69 -9.44 -4.09 6.11
N TRP A 70 -8.38 -4.63 6.70
CA TRP A 70 -7.57 -3.96 7.71
C TRP A 70 -6.22 -3.65 7.11
N ILE A 71 -5.75 -2.44 7.34
CA ILE A 71 -4.52 -1.95 6.73
C ILE A 71 -3.52 -1.65 7.83
N THR A 72 -2.31 -2.18 7.67
CA THR A 72 -1.14 -1.71 8.41
C THR A 72 -0.28 -0.92 7.43
N ARG A 73 0.08 0.33 7.76
CA ARG A 73 0.91 1.20 6.92
C ARG A 73 2.21 1.55 7.62
N ALA A 74 3.22 1.90 6.83
CA ALA A 74 4.42 2.54 7.36
C ALA A 74 4.01 3.87 8.02
N PRO A 75 4.67 4.28 9.12
CA PRO A 75 4.54 5.64 9.59
C PRO A 75 4.98 6.64 8.51
N LYS A 76 4.31 7.80 8.47
CA LYS A 76 4.61 8.86 7.50
C LYS A 76 6.06 9.32 7.61
N GLY A 77 6.74 9.50 6.47
CA GLY A 77 8.14 9.95 6.43
C GLY A 77 9.13 8.92 6.96
N GLN A 78 8.64 7.75 7.38
CA GLN A 78 9.42 6.57 7.66
C GLN A 78 9.31 5.60 6.47
N THR A 79 9.62 6.06 5.26
CA THR A 79 10.03 5.14 4.19
C THR A 79 11.18 5.69 3.34
N MET A 80 11.81 4.80 2.54
CA MET A 80 13.05 5.08 1.79
C MET A 80 13.07 6.46 1.13
N ASN A 81 14.01 7.31 1.54
CA ASN A 81 14.29 8.55 0.82
C ASN A 81 14.94 8.21 -0.53
N GLN A 82 14.21 8.42 -1.63
CA GLN A 82 14.75 8.17 -2.98
C GLN A 82 15.61 9.33 -3.51
N ARG A 83 15.86 10.40 -2.73
CA ARG A 83 16.64 11.58 -3.16
C ARG A 83 17.72 12.09 -2.20
N THR A 84 17.77 11.63 -0.96
CA THR A 84 18.79 12.05 0.03
C THR A 84 19.03 10.92 1.02
N VAL A 85 20.28 10.65 1.38
CA VAL A 85 20.62 9.67 2.42
C VAL A 85 19.92 10.10 3.72
N GLY A 86 18.91 9.34 4.12
CA GLY A 86 18.22 9.49 5.40
C GLY A 86 17.94 8.11 5.97
N PRO A 87 17.52 8.01 7.24
CA PRO A 87 17.28 6.73 7.87
C PRO A 87 16.33 5.89 7.00
N ASN A 88 16.84 4.75 6.55
CA ASN A 88 16.06 3.75 5.85
C ASN A 88 14.86 3.46 6.72
N ALA A 89 13.70 3.60 6.15
CA ALA A 89 12.54 3.25 6.89
C ALA A 89 11.87 2.11 6.14
N SER A 90 12.18 0.95 6.71
CA SER A 90 11.69 -0.35 6.32
C SER A 90 10.38 -0.53 7.04
N ILE A 91 9.25 -0.54 6.32
CA ILE A 91 8.31 -1.60 6.69
C ILE A 91 9.14 -2.88 6.66
N ASP A 92 9.18 -3.60 7.77
CA ASP A 92 9.74 -4.94 7.76
C ASP A 92 8.83 -5.80 6.88
N LEU A 93 9.16 -5.85 5.59
CA LEU A 93 8.47 -6.65 4.60
C LEU A 93 8.69 -8.15 4.82
N ASN A 94 9.42 -8.57 5.85
CA ASN A 94 9.59 -9.96 6.25
C ASN A 94 8.68 -10.30 7.45
N ASN A 95 8.20 -9.30 8.19
CA ASN A 95 7.33 -9.48 9.34
C ASN A 95 6.03 -8.68 9.22
N PRO A 96 5.06 -9.16 8.41
CA PRO A 96 3.71 -8.62 8.38
C PRO A 96 2.98 -8.93 9.71
N GLY A 97 3.33 -8.18 10.76
CA GLY A 97 2.83 -8.39 12.12
C GLY A 97 1.60 -7.52 12.42
N ILE A 98 0.41 -8.12 12.41
CA ILE A 98 -0.80 -7.48 12.91
C ILE A 98 -1.26 -8.16 14.20
N VAL A 99 -1.56 -7.38 15.24
CA VAL A 99 -2.05 -7.88 16.54
C VAL A 99 -3.57 -8.07 16.52
N MET A 100 -4.13 -8.47 15.37
CA MET A 100 -5.56 -8.77 15.24
C MET A 100 -5.78 -10.25 15.04
N ASP A 101 -6.82 -10.77 15.68
CA ASP A 101 -7.28 -12.14 15.49
C ASP A 101 -8.27 -12.24 14.35
N LYS A 102 -8.40 -13.47 13.81
CA LYS A 102 -9.34 -13.81 12.74
C LYS A 102 -9.16 -12.95 11.48
N VAL A 103 -7.90 -12.69 11.12
CA VAL A 103 -7.54 -12.04 9.86
C VAL A 103 -6.50 -12.86 9.11
N ILE A 104 -6.45 -12.65 7.80
CA ILE A 104 -5.45 -13.24 6.89
C ILE A 104 -4.85 -12.15 5.99
N LEU A 105 -3.53 -12.18 5.81
CA LEU A 105 -2.80 -11.29 4.91
C LEU A 105 -3.18 -11.62 3.47
N ALA A 106 -3.87 -10.69 2.81
CA ALA A 106 -4.39 -10.87 1.46
C ALA A 106 -3.46 -10.31 0.38
N ALA A 107 -2.83 -9.15 0.65
CA ALA A 107 -1.94 -8.48 -0.30
C ALA A 107 -0.94 -7.56 0.43
N ASN A 108 0.16 -7.25 -0.24
CA ASN A 108 1.03 -6.13 0.11
C ASN A 108 0.72 -4.95 -0.82
N PHE A 109 1.08 -3.73 -0.43
CA PHE A 109 1.06 -2.60 -1.36
C PHE A 109 2.18 -1.61 -1.08
N HIS A 110 2.59 -0.86 -2.11
CA HIS A 110 3.48 0.29 -1.99
C HIS A 110 3.25 1.32 -3.09
N THR A 111 3.88 2.49 -2.97
CA THR A 111 3.81 3.57 -3.94
C THR A 111 5.10 3.69 -4.75
N HIS A 112 4.97 4.11 -6.01
CA HIS A 112 6.09 4.51 -6.87
C HIS A 112 5.95 6.02 -7.19
N PRO A 113 6.52 6.90 -6.34
CA PRO A 113 6.31 8.34 -6.44
C PRO A 113 7.21 9.03 -7.46
N LEU A 114 8.36 8.45 -7.83
CA LEU A 114 9.28 9.02 -8.81
C LEU A 114 8.71 8.95 -10.22
N SER A 115 8.97 9.98 -11.03
CA SER A 115 8.60 10.01 -12.45
C SER A 115 9.66 9.37 -13.33
N THR A 116 9.29 9.00 -14.56
CA THR A 116 10.23 8.49 -15.56
C THR A 116 11.32 9.50 -15.91
N ASP A 117 11.01 10.81 -15.84
CA ASP A 117 11.94 11.90 -16.18
C ASP A 117 13.15 11.98 -15.25
N VAL A 118 13.04 11.39 -14.07
CA VAL A 118 14.11 11.30 -13.06
C VAL A 118 14.54 9.85 -12.81
N GLY A 119 14.24 8.94 -13.75
CA GLY A 119 14.63 7.52 -13.67
C GLY A 119 13.71 6.65 -12.80
N GLY A 120 12.55 7.16 -12.36
CA GLY A 120 11.57 6.38 -11.60
C GLY A 120 10.77 5.41 -12.45
N GLY A 121 10.55 4.20 -11.93
CA GLY A 121 9.60 3.24 -12.50
C GLY A 121 8.15 3.64 -12.20
N GLN A 122 7.26 3.52 -13.18
CA GLN A 122 5.81 3.72 -12.99
C GLN A 122 5.05 2.40 -12.81
N GLU A 123 5.74 1.29 -12.99
CA GLU A 123 5.19 -0.05 -13.02
C GLU A 123 5.97 -0.90 -12.00
N PRO A 124 5.37 -1.98 -11.48
CA PRO A 124 6.06 -2.91 -10.61
C PRO A 124 7.42 -3.32 -11.19
N SER A 125 8.46 -3.24 -10.36
CA SER A 125 9.81 -3.63 -10.74
C SER A 125 9.96 -5.15 -10.85
N ARG A 126 11.09 -5.61 -11.39
CA ARG A 126 11.42 -7.04 -11.37
C ARG A 126 11.54 -7.57 -9.94
N ALA A 127 12.15 -6.78 -9.04
CA ALA A 127 12.28 -7.13 -7.62
C ALA A 127 10.91 -7.24 -6.94
N ASP A 128 9.95 -6.37 -7.27
CA ASP A 128 8.57 -6.46 -6.78
C ASP A 128 7.95 -7.80 -7.16
N MET A 129 8.08 -8.19 -8.43
CA MET A 129 7.58 -9.46 -8.94
C MET A 129 8.21 -10.65 -8.23
N ASP A 130 9.53 -10.73 -8.20
CA ASP A 130 10.25 -11.86 -7.61
C ASP A 130 9.91 -11.99 -6.11
N ASN A 131 9.85 -10.87 -5.38
CA ASN A 131 9.46 -10.86 -3.97
C ASN A 131 8.02 -11.33 -3.74
N ALA A 132 7.07 -10.92 -4.58
CA ALA A 132 5.68 -11.36 -4.45
C ALA A 132 5.51 -12.87 -4.66
N TYR A 133 6.25 -13.45 -5.62
CA TYR A 133 6.26 -14.90 -5.86
C TYR A 133 6.98 -15.66 -4.75
N VAL A 134 8.11 -15.17 -4.25
CA VAL A 134 8.81 -15.76 -3.08
C VAL A 134 7.93 -15.73 -1.83
N ARG A 135 7.09 -14.70 -1.67
CA ARG A 135 6.18 -14.56 -0.54
C ARG A 135 4.87 -15.33 -0.72
N GLY A 136 4.45 -15.62 -1.95
CA GLY A 136 3.17 -16.27 -2.25
C GLY A 136 1.94 -15.38 -1.99
N VAL A 137 2.12 -14.05 -2.04
CA VAL A 137 1.08 -13.04 -1.79
C VAL A 137 1.13 -12.00 -2.91
N PRO A 138 -0.03 -11.57 -3.47
CA PRO A 138 -0.08 -10.51 -4.46
C PRO A 138 0.45 -9.19 -3.89
N GLY A 139 0.95 -8.36 -4.79
CA GLY A 139 1.29 -6.97 -4.47
C GLY A 139 0.47 -5.98 -5.30
N ILE A 140 0.39 -4.75 -4.79
CA ILE A 140 -0.26 -3.61 -5.44
C ILE A 140 0.70 -2.42 -5.45
N VAL A 141 1.00 -1.89 -6.64
CA VAL A 141 1.72 -0.62 -6.77
C VAL A 141 0.74 0.51 -7.07
N VAL A 142 0.88 1.62 -6.35
CA VAL A 142 0.21 2.89 -6.66
C VAL A 142 1.26 3.83 -7.25
N SER A 143 1.15 4.16 -8.54
CA SER A 143 2.10 5.01 -9.25
C SER A 143 1.39 6.20 -9.90
N ARG A 144 2.14 7.13 -10.50
CA ARG A 144 1.55 8.29 -11.21
C ARG A 144 0.60 7.88 -12.34
N ARG A 145 0.77 6.69 -12.90
CA ARG A 145 -0.04 6.17 -14.02
C ARG A 145 -1.27 5.39 -13.57
N GLY A 146 -1.39 5.07 -12.28
CA GLY A 146 -2.54 4.38 -11.71
C GLY A 146 -2.15 3.30 -10.70
N VAL A 147 -3.01 2.29 -10.59
CA VAL A 147 -2.85 1.17 -9.66
C VAL A 147 -2.59 -0.11 -10.44
N TYR A 148 -1.49 -0.78 -10.13
CA TYR A 148 -1.03 -2.01 -10.77
C TYR A 148 -1.09 -3.16 -9.78
N SER A 149 -1.52 -4.33 -10.24
CA SER A 149 -1.40 -5.58 -9.48
C SER A 149 -0.23 -6.40 -10.02
N TYR A 150 0.50 -7.07 -9.14
CA TYR A 150 1.66 -7.87 -9.50
C TYR A 150 1.80 -9.12 -8.61
N GLY A 151 2.64 -10.07 -9.04
CA GLY A 151 2.82 -11.35 -8.34
C GLY A 151 1.70 -12.37 -8.65
N PRO A 152 1.45 -13.35 -7.75
CA PRO A 152 0.34 -14.29 -7.93
C PRO A 152 -1.00 -13.55 -7.87
N GLU A 153 -2.02 -14.02 -8.59
CA GLU A 153 -3.34 -13.36 -8.64
C GLU A 153 -3.98 -13.20 -7.24
N ARG A 154 -3.71 -14.17 -6.36
CA ARG A 154 -4.28 -14.36 -5.02
C ARG A 154 -3.22 -14.92 -4.09
N ARG A 155 -3.41 -14.76 -2.78
CA ARG A 155 -2.66 -15.53 -1.78
C ARG A 155 -2.87 -17.02 -2.04
N THR A 156 -1.78 -17.79 -2.11
CA THR A 156 -1.81 -19.16 -2.63
C THR A 156 -2.19 -20.24 -1.61
N SER A 157 -2.08 -19.95 -0.31
CA SER A 157 -2.42 -20.87 0.77
C SER A 157 -2.92 -20.12 2.00
N VAL A 158 -3.80 -20.74 2.79
CA VAL A 158 -4.26 -20.20 4.08
C VAL A 158 -3.34 -20.54 5.25
N SER A 159 -2.26 -21.30 5.01
CA SER A 159 -1.20 -21.52 6.00
C SER A 159 -0.55 -20.20 6.40
N ASN A 160 -0.12 -20.10 7.67
CA ASN A 160 0.50 -18.90 8.23
C ASN A 160 -0.34 -17.62 7.97
N PRO A 161 -1.61 -17.55 8.41
CA PRO A 161 -2.57 -16.56 7.91
C PRO A 161 -2.12 -15.11 8.11
N LYS A 162 -1.41 -14.81 9.20
CA LYS A 162 -0.90 -13.46 9.45
C LYS A 162 0.41 -13.17 8.71
N GLY A 163 1.14 -14.21 8.27
CA GLY A 163 2.41 -14.13 7.56
C GLY A 163 2.37 -14.53 6.09
N TYR A 164 3.55 -14.78 5.52
CA TYR A 164 3.68 -15.28 4.16
C TYR A 164 3.44 -16.80 4.10
N PRO A 165 2.63 -17.29 3.14
CA PRO A 165 2.40 -18.72 2.94
C PRO A 165 3.64 -19.44 2.38
N GLY A 166 4.59 -18.71 1.80
CA GLY A 166 5.83 -19.25 1.22
C GLY A 166 5.88 -19.14 -0.31
N PRO A 167 6.97 -19.60 -0.94
CA PRO A 167 7.22 -19.39 -2.36
C PRO A 167 6.24 -20.12 -3.26
N VAL A 168 5.91 -19.49 -4.38
CA VAL A 168 5.15 -20.10 -5.48
C VAL A 168 5.83 -19.88 -6.81
N THR A 169 5.74 -20.88 -7.69
CA THR A 169 6.38 -20.84 -8.99
C THR A 169 5.74 -19.75 -9.86
N PRO A 170 6.53 -18.77 -10.35
CA PRO A 170 6.01 -17.79 -11.29
C PRO A 170 5.59 -18.46 -12.61
N PRO A 171 4.59 -17.93 -13.32
CA PRO A 171 4.31 -18.38 -14.67
C PRO A 171 5.54 -18.14 -15.57
N ALA A 172 5.64 -18.90 -16.66
CA ALA A 172 6.77 -18.81 -17.60
C ALA A 172 6.99 -17.38 -18.13
N ILE A 173 5.91 -16.60 -18.22
CA ILE A 173 5.95 -15.16 -18.49
C ILE A 173 5.33 -14.47 -17.27
N PRO A 174 6.15 -13.92 -16.35
CA PRO A 174 5.64 -13.11 -15.25
C PRO A 174 4.93 -11.90 -15.83
N GLY A 175 3.61 -11.83 -15.64
CA GLY A 175 2.82 -10.69 -16.05
C GLY A 175 2.47 -9.82 -14.85
N TRP A 176 2.56 -8.51 -14.99
CA TRP A 176 1.78 -7.56 -14.19
C TRP A 176 0.55 -7.16 -15.00
N VAL A 177 -0.52 -6.83 -14.29
CA VAL A 177 -1.76 -6.38 -14.89
C VAL A 177 -2.02 -4.98 -14.36
N LEU A 178 -2.23 -4.03 -15.28
CA LEU A 178 -2.77 -2.72 -14.92
C LEU A 178 -4.16 -2.94 -14.35
N ALA A 179 -4.27 -2.90 -13.02
CA ALA A 179 -5.50 -3.23 -12.33
C ALA A 179 -6.52 -2.09 -12.45
N ARG A 180 -6.05 -0.84 -12.38
CA ARG A 180 -6.84 0.37 -12.65
C ARG A 180 -5.94 1.45 -13.25
N ARG A 181 -6.31 1.95 -14.42
CA ARG A 181 -5.68 3.13 -15.02
C ARG A 181 -6.15 4.38 -14.28
N ALA A 182 -5.25 5.32 -14.02
CA ALA A 182 -5.65 6.72 -13.88
C ALA A 182 -6.14 7.16 -15.27
N ASP A 183 -7.42 7.00 -15.52
CA ASP A 183 -8.02 7.55 -16.73
C ASP A 183 -7.99 9.08 -16.57
N PRO A 184 -7.35 9.81 -17.50
CA PRO A 184 -7.15 11.25 -17.37
C PRO A 184 -8.48 12.01 -17.22
N ASP A 185 -9.58 11.45 -17.73
CA ASP A 185 -10.91 12.03 -17.62
C ASP A 185 -11.72 11.44 -16.44
N ARG A 186 -11.24 10.35 -15.83
CA ARG A 186 -11.90 9.65 -14.73
C ARG A 186 -11.21 9.99 -13.42
N THR A 187 -11.73 11.03 -12.77
CA THR A 187 -11.22 11.57 -11.51
C THR A 187 -11.34 10.62 -10.30
N ASP A 188 -11.75 9.37 -10.51
CA ASP A 188 -12.13 8.41 -9.46
C ASP A 188 -11.03 7.38 -9.16
N CYS A 189 -9.95 7.33 -9.94
CA CYS A 189 -8.81 6.47 -9.65
C CYS A 189 -7.59 7.29 -9.20
N PRO A 190 -6.95 6.94 -8.07
CA PRO A 190 -5.70 7.55 -7.67
C PRO A 190 -4.57 7.24 -8.66
N PRO A 191 -3.50 8.06 -8.64
CA PRO A 191 -3.31 9.17 -7.72
C PRO A 191 -3.87 10.50 -8.25
N TRP A 192 -4.60 11.20 -7.38
CA TRP A 192 -4.96 12.60 -7.62
C TRP A 192 -3.74 13.49 -7.43
N THR A 193 -3.74 14.66 -8.09
CA THR A 193 -2.72 15.70 -7.88
C THR A 193 -2.63 16.03 -6.39
N VAL A 194 -1.43 15.91 -5.81
CA VAL A 194 -1.16 16.29 -4.42
C VAL A 194 -0.48 17.66 -4.41
N GLU A 195 -0.86 18.55 -3.51
CA GLU A 195 -0.36 19.93 -3.44
C GLU A 195 1.18 20.02 -3.39
N LYS A 196 1.82 19.07 -2.68
CA LYS A 196 3.28 18.97 -2.54
C LYS A 196 3.95 18.09 -3.59
N GLN A 197 3.20 17.55 -4.53
CA GLN A 197 3.77 16.76 -5.61
C GLN A 197 4.64 17.69 -6.45
N TRP A 198 5.94 17.45 -6.43
CA TRP A 198 6.90 18.20 -7.23
C TRP A 198 6.47 18.22 -8.71
N PRO A 199 6.29 19.39 -9.33
CA PRO A 199 6.17 19.48 -10.78
C PRO A 199 7.54 19.09 -11.35
N GLU A 200 7.56 17.98 -12.07
CA GLU A 200 8.74 17.43 -12.72
C GLU A 200 9.46 18.56 -13.50
N GLY A 201 10.75 18.83 -13.23
CA GLY A 201 11.59 19.58 -14.19
C GLY A 201 12.31 20.89 -13.79
N THR A 202 12.25 21.43 -12.57
CA THR A 202 13.13 22.59 -12.22
C THR A 202 14.46 22.21 -11.57
N GLY A 203 14.59 20.97 -11.09
CA GLY A 203 15.84 20.41 -10.60
C GLY A 203 16.66 19.85 -11.76
N ARG A 204 17.47 20.70 -12.39
CA ARG A 204 18.50 20.30 -13.36
C ARG A 204 19.35 19.19 -12.72
N ALA A 205 19.26 17.97 -13.24
CA ALA A 205 20.12 16.86 -12.81
C ALA A 205 21.58 17.29 -13.03
N THR A 206 22.31 17.56 -11.96
CA THR A 206 23.78 17.57 -12.02
C THR A 206 24.19 16.10 -12.15
N ALA A 207 24.86 15.80 -13.25
CA ALA A 207 25.05 14.46 -13.81
C ALA A 207 26.01 13.54 -13.05
N ASP A 208 26.03 13.61 -11.71
CA ASP A 208 27.00 12.87 -10.91
C ASP A 208 26.34 11.73 -10.11
N ALA A 209 26.46 10.54 -10.68
CA ALA A 209 26.50 9.21 -10.06
C ALA A 209 25.28 8.72 -9.24
N PHE A 210 24.37 8.00 -9.90
CA PHE A 210 23.55 6.97 -9.25
C PHE A 210 24.30 5.64 -9.29
N VAL A 211 24.81 5.21 -8.13
CA VAL A 211 25.24 3.84 -7.89
C VAL A 211 24.06 3.13 -7.23
N GLU A 212 23.52 2.10 -7.90
CA GLU A 212 22.57 1.16 -7.29
C GLU A 212 23.31 0.40 -6.17
N ASN A 213 23.09 0.79 -4.92
CA ASN A 213 23.56 0.01 -3.77
C ASN A 213 22.39 -0.80 -3.22
N GLU A 214 22.45 -2.11 -3.40
CA GLU A 214 21.65 -3.06 -2.64
C GLU A 214 22.01 -2.93 -1.15
N ALA A 215 21.01 -2.68 -0.32
CA ALA A 215 21.21 -2.51 1.12
C ALA A 215 21.62 -3.84 1.78
N THR A 216 22.69 -3.81 2.56
CA THR A 216 23.05 -4.88 3.50
C THR A 216 22.39 -4.62 4.85
N ASP A 217 22.00 -5.72 5.48
CA ASP A 217 21.20 -5.86 6.69
C ASP A 217 21.96 -5.33 7.93
N ASP A 218 21.41 -4.34 8.64
CA ASP A 218 21.99 -3.81 9.88
C ASP A 218 21.08 -4.12 11.07
N LYS A 219 21.64 -4.78 12.09
CA LYS A 219 20.92 -5.37 13.21
C LYS A 219 20.69 -4.35 14.33
N GLY A 220 19.45 -4.32 14.83
CA GLY A 220 19.19 -4.14 16.27
C GLY A 220 18.84 -2.74 16.73
N GLY A 221 17.56 -2.39 16.64
CA GLY A 221 16.91 -1.41 17.50
C GLY A 221 15.54 -1.94 17.91
N GLU A 222 15.19 -1.89 19.19
CA GLU A 222 13.83 -2.24 19.65
C GLU A 222 12.80 -1.30 18.97
N PRO A 223 11.66 -1.83 18.47
CA PRO A 223 10.65 -0.99 17.85
C PRO A 223 9.92 -0.14 18.89
N ASP A 224 9.87 1.17 18.67
CA ASP A 224 8.92 2.06 19.34
C ASP A 224 7.49 1.67 18.96
N VAL A 225 6.82 0.93 19.85
CA VAL A 225 5.40 0.60 19.72
C VAL A 225 4.56 1.78 20.22
N ILE A 226 4.01 2.57 19.30
CA ILE A 226 2.95 3.53 19.64
C ILE A 226 1.62 2.77 19.66
N TYR A 227 1.10 2.52 20.86
CA TYR A 227 -0.28 2.06 21.05
C TYR A 227 -1.22 3.25 20.84
N VAL A 228 -2.02 3.22 19.77
CA VAL A 228 -3.16 4.13 19.61
C VAL A 228 -4.40 3.40 20.10
N GLU A 229 -4.83 3.68 21.33
CA GLU A 229 -6.14 3.26 21.84
C GLU A 229 -7.22 4.07 21.11
N TRP A 230 -8.01 3.39 20.27
CA TRP A 230 -9.25 3.94 19.75
C TRP A 230 -10.35 3.71 20.80
N SER A 231 -10.78 4.77 21.49
CA SER A 231 -11.99 4.73 22.32
C SER A 231 -13.23 4.91 21.44
N ASN A 232 -14.30 4.16 21.74
CA ASN A 232 -15.59 4.22 21.05
C ASN A 232 -16.51 5.33 21.62
N GLU A 233 -15.97 6.32 22.33
CA GLU A 233 -16.79 7.38 22.91
C GLU A 233 -17.08 8.46 21.86
N GLY A 234 -18.38 8.67 21.61
CA GLY A 234 -18.89 9.47 20.52
C GLY A 234 -18.38 10.92 20.54
N VAL A 235 -17.92 11.39 19.39
CA VAL A 235 -17.64 12.80 19.14
C VAL A 235 -18.94 13.59 19.28
N VAL A 236 -19.08 14.32 20.39
CA VAL A 236 -20.09 15.36 20.57
C VAL A 236 -19.57 16.60 19.85
N TYR A 237 -20.21 16.97 18.73
CA TYR A 237 -19.95 18.25 18.09
C TYR A 237 -20.45 19.38 19.00
N GLY A 238 -19.54 20.29 19.38
CA GLY A 238 -19.88 21.52 20.08
C GLY A 238 -20.81 22.41 19.25
N LYS A 239 -21.58 23.26 19.93
CA LYS A 239 -22.58 24.16 19.33
C LYS A 239 -21.98 25.04 18.23
N PRO A 240 -22.74 25.37 17.17
CA PRO A 240 -22.28 26.30 16.14
C PRO A 240 -22.00 27.67 16.75
N LEU A 241 -20.87 28.27 16.35
CA LEU A 241 -20.52 29.65 16.67
C LEU A 241 -21.57 30.59 16.07
N ALA A 242 -22.11 31.49 16.90
CA ALA A 242 -23.07 32.49 16.49
C ALA A 242 -22.41 33.53 15.56
N GLU A 243 -23.13 33.89 14.51
CA GLU A 243 -22.84 35.08 13.69
C GLU A 243 -23.01 36.33 14.57
N SER A 244 -21.92 37.06 14.81
CA SER A 244 -22.00 38.42 15.35
C SER A 244 -21.96 39.42 14.21
N CYS A 245 -23.15 39.82 13.75
CA CYS A 245 -23.38 41.18 13.27
C CYS A 245 -23.44 42.10 14.49
N GLY A 246 -22.68 43.19 14.51
CA GLY A 246 -22.76 44.21 15.55
C GLY A 246 -21.77 45.35 15.29
N ALA A 247 -22.32 46.49 14.90
CA ALA A 247 -21.67 47.77 14.73
C ALA A 247 -21.41 48.48 16.08
N ASP A 248 -20.82 49.67 15.96
CA ASP A 248 -20.65 50.76 16.94
C ASP A 248 -19.37 50.72 17.80
N GLU A 249 -18.34 51.46 17.36
CA GLU A 249 -18.02 52.84 17.80
C GLU A 249 -17.19 53.59 16.74
#